data_AF-A0A956DXL9-F1
#
_entry.id   AF-A0A956DXL9-F1
#
_cell.length_a   1.000
_cell.length_b   1.000
_cell.length_c   1.000
_cell.angle_alpha   90.00
_cell.angle_beta   90.00
_cell.angle_gamma   90.00
#
_symmetry.space_group_name_H-M   'P 1'
#
loop_
_entity.id
_entity.type
_entity.pdbx_description
1 polymer ?
#
loop_
_entity_poly.entity_id
_entity_poly.type
_entity_poly.pdbx_seq_one_letter_code
_entity_poly.pdbx_strand_id
1 'polypeptide(L)'
;MLVDPVRQAFLFIAATAVLAVPVAVGCGSPAAFERCPTDMPDVGDRCTDDGLACGYGPTCATQIRFQCDDGFWGHEPTTAARSTSCECPAVEPKDGTFCSAEGLSCGYGEQPCGLFARDLRCERGAWAVAENVCNTPFECPPELPENKSSCSVESYENPEECSYEVDGCTIVATCGLDTWEVSTYGCPANCVDYPDKAICDTDPACRWLVACGEPNEATVPTGCYPAKDCADDCAEGLTCQTVLQTPACAEVAALCLP
;
A
#
# COMPACT_ATOMS: atom_id res chain seq x y z
N MET A 1 52.51 10.48 35.36
CA MET A 1 53.96 10.81 35.45
C MET A 1 54.75 9.58 35.04
N LEU A 2 55.92 9.80 34.42
CA LEU A 2 56.83 8.84 33.76
C LEU A 2 56.32 8.40 32.38
N VAL A 3 56.59 9.10 31.27
CA VAL A 3 57.88 9.45 30.63
C VAL A 3 58.75 8.22 30.39
N ASP A 4 58.78 7.73 29.14
CA ASP A 4 59.99 7.12 28.61
C ASP A 4 60.17 7.47 27.11
N PRO A 5 61.25 8.19 26.74
CA PRO A 5 61.60 8.59 25.38
C PRO A 5 62.85 7.84 24.91
N VAL A 6 62.72 6.97 23.90
CA VAL A 6 63.89 6.33 23.24
C VAL A 6 63.65 6.40 21.73
N ARG A 7 64.15 7.44 21.04
CA ARG A 7 65.46 7.46 20.35
C ARG A 7 65.76 6.15 19.61
N GLN A 8 65.50 6.14 18.30
CA GLN A 8 66.48 5.61 17.35
C GLN A 8 66.22 6.20 15.95
N ALA A 9 67.03 7.20 15.63
CA ALA A 9 67.28 7.61 14.26
C ALA A 9 68.16 6.56 13.60
N PHE A 10 67.70 6.00 12.48
CA PHE A 10 68.57 5.32 11.52
C PHE A 10 68.39 6.00 10.17
N LEU A 11 69.32 6.92 9.90
CA LEU A 11 69.60 7.51 8.61
C LEU A 11 70.47 6.51 7.85
N PHE A 12 69.91 5.81 6.87
CA PHE A 12 70.70 5.11 5.86
C PHE A 12 70.68 5.92 4.57
N ILE A 13 71.76 6.68 4.36
CA ILE A 13 72.08 7.29 3.07
C ILE A 13 72.69 6.19 2.21
N ALA A 14 71.88 5.57 1.36
CA ALA A 14 72.39 4.74 0.27
C ALA A 14 72.69 5.66 -0.91
N ALA A 15 73.98 5.86 -1.20
CA ALA A 15 74.45 6.50 -2.41
C ALA A 15 74.24 5.55 -3.60
N THR A 16 73.15 5.70 -4.32
CA THR A 16 72.90 4.98 -5.58
C THR A 16 73.57 5.72 -6.73
N ALA A 17 74.57 5.06 -7.31
CA ALA A 17 75.27 5.52 -8.51
C ALA A 17 74.27 5.64 -9.68
N VAL A 18 74.16 6.85 -10.24
CA VAL A 18 73.41 7.12 -11.47
C VAL A 18 74.23 6.57 -12.65
N LEU A 19 73.91 5.35 -13.09
CA LEU A 19 74.31 4.86 -14.39
C LEU A 19 73.38 5.49 -15.44
N ALA A 20 73.92 6.45 -16.20
CA ALA A 20 73.25 6.99 -17.37
C ALA A 20 73.14 5.90 -18.44
N VAL A 21 71.98 5.23 -18.49
CA VAL A 21 71.60 4.35 -19.60
C VAL A 21 71.12 5.26 -20.73
N PRO A 22 71.64 5.14 -21.96
CA PRO A 22 71.08 5.84 -23.11
C PRO A 22 69.66 5.29 -23.36
N VAL A 23 68.65 6.06 -22.94
CA VAL A 23 67.28 5.82 -23.36
C VAL A 23 67.24 6.12 -24.85
N ALA A 24 67.20 5.06 -25.65
CA ALA A 24 66.74 5.17 -27.02
C ALA A 24 65.30 5.71 -26.95
N VAL A 25 65.13 6.98 -27.30
CA VAL A 25 63.83 7.57 -27.60
C VAL A 25 63.39 6.93 -28.92
N GLY A 26 62.97 5.67 -28.84
CA GLY A 26 62.08 5.11 -29.84
C GLY A 26 60.80 5.91 -29.71
N CYS A 27 60.37 6.55 -30.80
CA CYS A 27 58.98 6.93 -30.97
C CYS A 27 58.16 5.63 -30.95
N GLY A 28 57.96 5.07 -29.75
CA GLY A 28 56.94 4.07 -29.51
C GLY A 28 55.66 4.69 -29.98
N SER A 29 54.99 4.02 -30.93
CA SER A 29 53.66 4.37 -31.37
C SER A 29 52.86 4.86 -30.17
N PRO A 30 52.20 6.03 -30.24
CA PRO A 30 51.39 6.52 -29.12
C PRO A 30 50.51 5.36 -28.67
N ALA A 31 50.71 4.90 -27.43
CA ALA A 31 49.90 3.85 -26.84
C ALA A 31 48.45 4.25 -27.10
N ALA A 32 47.73 3.39 -27.80
CA ALA A 32 46.35 3.66 -28.17
C ALA A 32 45.64 4.04 -26.88
N PHE A 33 45.18 5.29 -26.76
CA PHE A 33 44.50 5.82 -25.58
C PHE A 33 43.61 4.73 -24.99
N GLU A 34 44.01 4.20 -23.85
CA GLU A 34 43.43 2.98 -23.30
C GLU A 34 41.97 3.30 -22.99
N ARG A 35 41.10 2.59 -23.71
CA ARG A 35 39.66 2.74 -23.58
C ARG A 35 39.26 2.01 -22.31
N CYS A 36 38.18 2.47 -21.68
CA CYS A 36 37.48 1.70 -20.65
C CYS A 36 37.39 0.22 -21.05
N PRO A 37 37.66 -0.72 -20.13
CA PRO A 37 37.44 -2.13 -20.36
C PRO A 37 36.06 -2.37 -20.99
N THR A 38 35.99 -3.29 -21.96
CA THR A 38 34.72 -3.59 -22.65
C THR A 38 33.70 -4.18 -21.68
N ASP A 39 34.17 -5.02 -20.76
CA ASP A 39 33.39 -5.59 -19.68
C ASP A 39 33.53 -4.74 -18.41
N MET A 40 32.49 -4.73 -17.59
CA MET A 40 32.51 -4.03 -16.31
C MET A 40 33.52 -4.72 -15.36
N PRO A 41 34.52 -4.01 -14.82
CA PRO A 41 35.49 -4.58 -13.90
C PRO A 41 34.86 -4.87 -12.52
N ASP A 42 35.43 -5.81 -11.78
CA ASP A 42 35.11 -6.00 -10.37
C ASP A 42 35.86 -4.97 -9.51
N VAL A 43 35.30 -4.63 -8.34
CA VAL A 43 35.98 -3.73 -7.39
C VAL A 43 37.28 -4.39 -6.90
N GLY A 44 38.38 -3.64 -6.99
CA GLY A 44 39.72 -4.12 -6.64
C GLY A 44 40.45 -4.82 -7.78
N ASP A 45 39.87 -4.90 -8.99
CA ASP A 45 40.61 -5.29 -10.19
C ASP A 45 41.69 -4.25 -10.51
N ARG A 46 42.80 -4.70 -11.08
CA ARG A 46 43.89 -3.80 -11.48
C ARG A 46 43.49 -2.93 -12.66
N CYS A 47 43.87 -1.67 -12.61
CA CYS A 47 43.80 -0.72 -13.71
C CYS A 47 45.16 -0.07 -13.93
N THR A 48 45.39 0.38 -15.15
CA THR A 48 46.68 0.92 -15.61
C THR A 48 46.76 2.43 -15.53
N ASP A 49 45.60 3.11 -15.58
CA ASP A 49 45.49 4.56 -15.70
C ASP A 49 44.75 5.18 -14.51
N ASP A 50 45.51 5.65 -13.52
CA ASP A 50 44.95 6.36 -12.36
C ASP A 50 44.10 7.56 -12.79
N GLY A 51 42.90 7.66 -12.21
CA GLY A 51 41.91 8.68 -12.51
C GLY A 51 41.02 8.37 -13.72
N LEU A 52 41.25 7.28 -14.47
CA LEU A 52 40.35 6.86 -15.55
C LEU A 52 38.97 6.52 -14.96
N ALA A 53 37.92 7.16 -15.49
CA ALA A 53 36.54 6.94 -15.07
C ALA A 53 35.69 6.37 -16.21
N CYS A 54 34.97 5.30 -15.92
CA CYS A 54 34.21 4.51 -16.90
C CYS A 54 32.78 4.31 -16.40
N GLY A 55 31.81 4.68 -17.24
CA GLY A 55 30.38 4.45 -16.99
C GLY A 55 29.93 3.16 -17.65
N TYR A 56 29.40 2.24 -16.86
CA TYR A 56 28.85 0.97 -17.33
C TYR A 56 27.34 0.94 -17.13
N GLY A 57 26.66 0.27 -18.07
CA GLY A 57 25.21 0.23 -18.15
C GLY A 57 24.63 1.22 -19.16
N PRO A 58 23.31 1.16 -19.39
CA PRO A 58 22.66 2.00 -20.37
C PRO A 58 22.79 3.48 -20.00
N THR A 59 23.00 4.34 -21.01
CA THR A 59 23.18 5.81 -20.88
C THR A 59 22.03 6.55 -20.21
N CYS A 60 20.89 5.87 -20.06
CA CYS A 60 19.65 6.39 -19.50
C CYS A 60 19.36 5.86 -18.08
N ALA A 61 19.99 4.78 -17.62
CA ALA A 61 19.83 4.35 -16.22
C ALA A 61 20.85 5.03 -15.31
N THR A 62 20.82 4.70 -14.02
CA THR A 62 21.91 5.01 -13.09
C THR A 62 23.16 4.28 -13.60
N GLN A 63 23.98 4.95 -14.42
CA GLN A 63 25.26 4.38 -14.85
C GLN A 63 26.09 4.08 -13.61
N ILE A 64 26.59 2.85 -13.54
CA ILE A 64 27.54 2.48 -12.51
C ILE A 64 28.88 3.06 -12.97
N ARG A 65 29.39 4.03 -12.22
CA ARG A 65 30.70 4.62 -12.50
C ARG A 65 31.77 3.89 -11.72
N PHE A 66 32.79 3.46 -12.44
CA PHE A 66 34.04 2.95 -11.89
C PHE A 66 35.13 3.98 -12.13
N GLN A 67 35.97 4.18 -11.13
CA GLN A 67 37.15 5.03 -11.23
C GLN A 67 38.38 4.23 -10.81
N CYS A 68 39.43 4.30 -11.61
CA CYS A 68 40.74 3.77 -11.25
C CYS A 68 41.39 4.70 -10.23
N ASP A 69 41.71 4.18 -9.04
CA ASP A 69 42.42 4.92 -7.98
C ASP A 69 43.51 4.03 -7.38
N ASP A 70 44.75 4.54 -7.37
CA ASP A 70 45.97 3.85 -6.94
C ASP A 70 46.19 2.47 -7.61
N GLY A 71 45.89 2.39 -8.91
CA GLY A 71 46.03 1.20 -9.74
C GLY A 71 44.93 0.15 -9.55
N PHE A 72 43.83 0.49 -8.87
CA PHE A 72 42.67 -0.41 -8.68
C PHE A 72 41.33 0.25 -8.99
N TRP A 73 40.39 -0.52 -9.56
CA TRP A 73 39.03 -0.06 -9.83
C TRP A 73 38.23 0.05 -8.53
N GLY A 74 37.63 1.21 -8.29
CA GLY A 74 36.66 1.47 -7.22
C GLY A 74 35.33 1.98 -7.75
N HIS A 75 34.27 1.87 -6.96
CA HIS A 75 33.00 2.55 -7.25
C HIS A 75 33.12 4.04 -6.91
N GLU A 76 32.77 4.90 -7.86
CA GLU A 76 32.51 6.29 -7.52
C GLU A 76 31.18 6.33 -6.74
N PRO A 77 31.10 7.01 -5.59
CA PRO A 77 29.82 7.21 -4.91
C PRO A 77 28.86 7.87 -5.89
N THR A 78 27.77 7.18 -6.23
CA THR A 78 26.82 7.58 -7.25
C THR A 78 26.16 8.90 -6.85
N THR A 79 26.75 10.03 -7.25
CA THR A 79 25.97 11.25 -7.42
C THR A 79 25.06 10.98 -8.59
N ALA A 80 23.77 10.71 -8.31
CA ALA A 80 22.76 10.43 -9.33
C ALA A 80 22.80 11.53 -10.40
N ALA A 81 23.53 11.27 -11.49
CA ALA A 81 23.49 12.12 -12.66
C ALA A 81 22.07 11.97 -13.19
N ARG A 82 21.26 13.02 -13.05
CA ARG A 82 19.96 13.13 -13.73
C ARG A 82 20.24 13.15 -15.23
N SER A 83 20.35 11.98 -15.85
CA SER A 83 20.35 11.84 -17.31
C SER A 83 18.99 12.32 -17.80
N THR A 84 18.99 13.39 -18.58
CA THR A 84 17.82 14.27 -18.77
C THR A 84 16.80 13.80 -19.80
N SER A 85 16.91 12.61 -20.38
CA SER A 85 15.84 12.09 -21.23
C SER A 85 15.96 10.57 -21.38
N CYS A 86 15.17 9.86 -20.58
CA CYS A 86 14.82 8.47 -20.84
C CYS A 86 13.39 8.52 -21.35
N GLU A 87 13.24 8.86 -22.63
CA GLU A 87 11.92 8.92 -23.24
C GLU A 87 11.38 7.51 -23.42
N CYS A 88 10.12 7.34 -23.03
CA CYS A 88 9.37 6.14 -23.35
C CYS A 88 9.26 6.00 -24.87
N PRO A 89 9.43 4.77 -25.43
CA PRO A 89 9.13 4.53 -26.82
C PRO A 89 7.77 5.09 -27.21
N ALA A 90 7.66 5.78 -28.35
CA ALA A 90 6.38 6.36 -28.79
C ALA A 90 5.29 5.31 -29.10
N VAL A 91 5.71 4.05 -29.32
CA VAL A 91 4.82 2.91 -29.54
C VAL A 91 5.05 1.92 -28.41
N GLU A 92 3.96 1.37 -27.87
CA GLU A 92 4.00 0.35 -26.82
C GLU A 92 4.91 -0.83 -27.23
N PRO A 93 6.01 -1.08 -26.48
CA PRO A 93 6.87 -2.20 -26.76
C PRO A 93 6.19 -3.51 -26.34
N LYS A 94 6.48 -4.58 -27.07
CA LYS A 94 5.97 -5.91 -26.73
C LYS A 94 6.68 -6.43 -25.48
N ASP A 95 5.93 -7.11 -24.60
CA ASP A 95 6.49 -7.84 -23.45
C ASP A 95 7.66 -8.76 -23.88
N GLY A 96 8.75 -8.73 -23.10
CA GLY A 96 10.01 -9.43 -23.36
C GLY A 96 10.95 -8.78 -24.38
N THR A 97 10.60 -7.65 -25.00
CA THR A 97 11.50 -6.95 -25.92
C THR A 97 12.53 -6.11 -25.18
N PHE A 98 13.71 -5.88 -25.79
CA PHE A 98 14.77 -5.09 -25.17
C PHE A 98 14.31 -3.65 -24.86
N CYS A 99 14.65 -3.19 -23.67
CA CYS A 99 14.40 -1.82 -23.22
C CYS A 99 15.71 -1.03 -23.16
N SER A 100 15.60 0.30 -23.30
CA SER A 100 16.76 1.18 -23.38
C SER A 100 17.41 1.45 -22.03
N ALA A 101 16.64 1.40 -20.92
CA ALA A 101 17.12 1.71 -19.58
C ALA A 101 16.45 0.86 -18.50
N GLU A 102 17.24 0.15 -17.70
CA GLU A 102 16.77 -0.62 -16.54
C GLU A 102 15.98 0.28 -15.58
N GLY A 103 14.82 -0.19 -15.13
CA GLY A 103 13.91 0.53 -14.24
C GLY A 103 13.07 1.61 -14.92
N LEU A 104 13.27 1.89 -16.22
CA LEU A 104 12.40 2.79 -16.97
C LEU A 104 10.97 2.25 -16.95
N SER A 105 10.02 3.07 -16.50
CA SER A 105 8.60 2.73 -16.41
C SER A 105 7.83 3.64 -17.37
N CYS A 106 7.04 3.01 -18.23
CA CYS A 106 6.33 3.67 -19.32
C CYS A 106 4.90 3.18 -19.38
N GLY A 107 3.96 4.12 -19.34
CA GLY A 107 2.56 3.82 -19.46
C GLY A 107 2.01 4.07 -20.86
N TYR A 108 1.16 3.15 -21.32
CA TYR A 108 0.54 3.17 -22.64
C TYR A 108 -0.97 2.99 -22.57
N GLY A 109 -1.67 3.71 -23.45
CA GLY A 109 -3.13 3.75 -23.51
C GLY A 109 -3.75 4.58 -22.39
N GLU A 110 -5.04 4.87 -22.49
CA GLU A 110 -5.81 5.52 -21.43
C GLU A 110 -6.75 4.50 -20.80
N GLN A 111 -6.77 4.42 -19.47
CA GLN A 111 -7.82 3.73 -18.71
C GLN A 111 -8.82 4.73 -18.11
N PRO A 112 -10.05 4.29 -17.81
CA PRO A 112 -11.06 5.14 -17.17
C PRO A 112 -10.63 5.70 -15.81
N CYS A 113 -9.65 5.08 -15.15
CA CYS A 113 -9.07 5.54 -13.88
C CYS A 113 -7.99 6.63 -14.03
N GLY A 114 -7.74 7.15 -15.25
CA GLY A 114 -6.67 8.14 -15.49
C GLY A 114 -5.26 7.59 -15.34
N LEU A 115 -5.13 6.27 -15.15
CA LEU A 115 -3.89 5.52 -15.29
C LEU A 115 -3.72 5.07 -16.74
N PHE A 116 -2.51 4.63 -17.06
CA PHE A 116 -2.25 4.01 -18.35
C PHE A 116 -2.83 2.61 -18.38
N ALA A 117 -3.34 2.20 -19.53
CA ALA A 117 -3.94 0.87 -19.70
C ALA A 117 -2.95 -0.27 -19.42
N ARG A 118 -1.67 0.01 -19.64
CA ARG A 118 -0.55 -0.89 -19.39
C ARG A 118 0.64 -0.06 -18.97
N ASP A 119 1.17 -0.28 -17.76
CA ASP A 119 2.54 0.11 -17.48
C ASP A 119 3.49 -1.02 -17.82
N LEU A 120 4.55 -0.66 -18.51
CA LEU A 120 5.67 -1.51 -18.84
C LEU A 120 6.88 -1.01 -18.05
N ARG A 121 7.57 -1.94 -17.41
CA ARG A 121 8.80 -1.67 -16.67
C ARG A 121 9.95 -2.43 -17.28
N CYS A 122 11.06 -1.75 -17.51
CA CYS A 122 12.28 -2.40 -17.96
C CYS A 122 12.92 -3.17 -16.81
N GLU A 123 12.90 -4.49 -16.88
CA GLU A 123 13.45 -5.40 -15.88
C GLU A 123 14.41 -6.38 -16.55
N ARG A 124 15.64 -6.45 -16.05
CA ARG A 124 16.72 -7.31 -16.57
C ARG A 124 16.97 -7.08 -18.06
N GLY A 125 16.88 -5.83 -18.51
CA GLY A 125 17.11 -5.43 -19.90
C GLY A 125 15.96 -5.77 -20.87
N ALA A 126 14.81 -6.24 -20.39
CA ALA A 126 13.61 -6.43 -21.20
C ALA A 126 12.39 -5.72 -20.61
N TRP A 127 11.46 -5.28 -21.45
CA TRP A 127 10.16 -4.76 -21.02
C TRP A 127 9.35 -5.89 -20.40
N ALA A 128 8.88 -5.69 -19.18
CA ALA A 128 7.94 -6.54 -18.49
C ALA A 128 6.65 -5.76 -18.24
N VAL A 129 5.49 -6.41 -18.37
CA VAL A 129 4.21 -5.82 -17.94
C VAL A 129 4.23 -5.68 -16.42
N ALA A 130 4.16 -4.44 -15.93
CA ALA A 130 3.88 -4.20 -14.53
C ALA A 130 2.37 -4.40 -14.33
N GLU A 131 2.00 -5.30 -13.43
CA GLU A 131 0.60 -5.49 -13.05
C GLU A 131 0.09 -4.18 -12.46
N ASN A 132 -0.70 -3.45 -13.25
CA ASN A 132 -1.52 -2.38 -12.72
C ASN A 132 -2.91 -2.93 -12.49
N VAL A 133 -3.25 -3.06 -11.22
CA VAL A 133 -4.63 -3.19 -10.82
C VAL A 133 -5.24 -1.79 -10.92
N CYS A 134 -5.85 -1.47 -12.06
CA CYS A 134 -6.79 -0.35 -12.11
C CYS A 134 -8.00 -0.77 -11.30
N ASN A 135 -8.03 -0.34 -10.05
CA ASN A 135 -9.26 -0.30 -9.29
C ASN A 135 -10.11 0.80 -9.95
N THR A 136 -10.95 0.40 -10.91
CA THR A 136 -12.02 1.29 -11.36
C THR A 136 -12.79 1.74 -10.13
N PRO A 137 -13.02 3.06 -9.95
CA PRO A 137 -13.75 3.53 -8.79
C PRO A 137 -15.10 2.82 -8.78
N PHE A 138 -15.32 2.04 -7.74
CA PHE A 138 -16.56 1.32 -7.57
C PHE A 138 -17.68 2.35 -7.35
N GLU A 139 -18.65 2.39 -8.25
CA GLU A 139 -19.82 3.24 -8.09
C GLU A 139 -20.84 2.51 -7.23
N CYS A 140 -21.07 3.05 -6.03
CA CYS A 140 -22.13 2.57 -5.16
C CYS A 140 -23.50 2.67 -5.86
N PRO A 141 -24.34 1.62 -5.78
CA PRO A 141 -25.72 1.72 -6.23
C PRO A 141 -26.41 2.92 -5.57
N PRO A 142 -27.29 3.65 -6.28
CA PRO A 142 -27.95 4.83 -5.74
C PRO A 142 -28.94 4.52 -4.61
N GLU A 143 -29.39 3.27 -4.52
CA GLU A 143 -30.27 2.76 -3.48
C GLU A 143 -29.53 1.70 -2.64
N LEU A 144 -29.87 1.60 -1.36
CA LEU A 144 -29.30 0.58 -0.47
C LEU A 144 -29.64 -0.82 -1.03
N PRO A 145 -28.65 -1.65 -1.39
CA PRO A 145 -28.93 -2.98 -1.90
C PRO A 145 -29.56 -3.87 -0.83
N GLU A 146 -30.38 -4.83 -1.24
CA GLU A 146 -30.90 -5.86 -0.33
C GLU A 146 -29.76 -6.71 0.22
N ASN A 147 -29.79 -7.04 1.51
CA ASN A 147 -28.79 -7.92 2.11
C ASN A 147 -28.76 -9.28 1.40
N LYS A 148 -27.57 -9.74 1.03
CA LYS A 148 -27.31 -10.96 0.25
C LYS A 148 -27.82 -10.94 -1.20
N SER A 149 -28.23 -9.79 -1.73
CA SER A 149 -28.45 -9.63 -3.17
C SER A 149 -27.14 -9.73 -3.96
N SER A 150 -27.22 -10.07 -5.24
CA SER A 150 -26.04 -10.21 -6.10
C SER A 150 -25.36 -8.87 -6.35
N CYS A 151 -24.04 -8.85 -6.30
CA CYS A 151 -23.22 -7.74 -6.74
C CYS A 151 -22.14 -8.23 -7.72
N SER A 152 -21.56 -7.33 -8.50
CA SER A 152 -20.48 -7.66 -9.44
C SER A 152 -19.33 -6.71 -9.20
N VAL A 153 -18.28 -7.20 -8.53
CA VAL A 153 -16.99 -6.52 -8.45
C VAL A 153 -16.04 -7.20 -9.41
N GLU A 154 -15.43 -6.44 -10.31
CA GLU A 154 -14.43 -6.99 -11.24
C GLU A 154 -13.09 -7.32 -10.56
N SER A 155 -12.92 -6.90 -9.29
CA SER A 155 -11.71 -7.10 -8.49
C SER A 155 -12.05 -7.69 -7.12
N TYR A 156 -11.47 -8.85 -6.79
CA TYR A 156 -11.67 -9.54 -5.50
C TYR A 156 -10.76 -9.01 -4.38
N GLU A 157 -9.80 -8.15 -4.68
CA GLU A 157 -8.72 -7.81 -3.72
C GLU A 157 -9.10 -6.73 -2.71
N ASN A 158 -10.17 -5.96 -2.93
CA ASN A 158 -10.69 -5.01 -1.95
C ASN A 158 -12.23 -5.09 -1.93
N PRO A 159 -12.85 -5.55 -0.83
CA PRO A 159 -14.30 -5.45 -0.70
C PRO A 159 -14.68 -3.97 -0.65
N GLU A 160 -15.50 -3.54 -1.61
CA GLU A 160 -15.90 -2.15 -1.76
C GLU A 160 -17.05 -1.84 -0.78
N GLU A 161 -16.90 -0.76 0.00
CA GLU A 161 -17.85 -0.34 1.02
C GLU A 161 -18.64 0.88 0.55
N CYS A 162 -19.97 0.77 0.62
CA CYS A 162 -20.91 1.83 0.32
C CYS A 162 -21.64 2.27 1.59
N SER A 163 -21.58 3.55 1.90
CA SER A 163 -22.26 4.15 3.04
C SER A 163 -23.55 4.82 2.62
N TYR A 164 -24.65 4.48 3.29
CA TYR A 164 -25.99 5.01 3.05
C TYR A 164 -26.54 5.63 4.34
N GLU A 165 -27.28 6.72 4.22
CA GLU A 165 -27.99 7.34 5.34
C GLU A 165 -29.48 7.01 5.22
N VAL A 166 -30.00 6.22 6.16
CA VAL A 166 -31.42 5.81 6.21
C VAL A 166 -31.98 6.20 7.56
N ASP A 167 -32.96 7.10 7.61
CA ASP A 167 -33.60 7.57 8.86
C ASP A 167 -32.62 8.09 9.93
N GLY A 168 -31.55 8.76 9.50
CA GLY A 168 -30.51 9.33 10.38
C GLY A 168 -29.48 8.30 10.86
N CYS A 169 -29.36 7.21 10.13
CA CYS A 169 -28.66 6.02 10.51
C CYS A 169 -27.69 5.62 9.38
N THR A 170 -26.41 5.42 9.70
CA THR A 170 -25.39 5.04 8.71
C THR A 170 -25.39 3.53 8.51
N ILE A 171 -25.73 3.10 7.29
CA ILE A 171 -25.73 1.71 6.86
C ILE A 171 -24.55 1.51 5.90
N VAL A 172 -23.72 0.51 6.17
CA VAL A 172 -22.59 0.14 5.31
C VAL A 172 -22.94 -1.14 4.57
N ALA A 173 -22.99 -1.08 3.24
CA ALA A 173 -23.12 -2.24 2.38
C ALA A 173 -21.76 -2.56 1.75
N THR A 174 -21.29 -3.79 1.95
CA THR A 174 -20.02 -4.27 1.43
C THR A 174 -20.29 -5.32 0.35
N CYS A 175 -19.76 -5.15 -0.86
CA CYS A 175 -19.85 -6.18 -1.90
C CYS A 175 -18.67 -7.15 -1.77
N GLY A 176 -18.96 -8.42 -1.44
CA GLY A 176 -17.95 -9.47 -1.29
C GLY A 176 -18.44 -10.81 -1.83
N LEU A 177 -17.57 -11.53 -2.56
CA LEU A 177 -17.87 -12.84 -3.15
C LEU A 177 -19.18 -12.84 -3.97
N ASP A 178 -19.37 -11.82 -4.80
CA ASP A 178 -20.55 -11.62 -5.66
C ASP A 178 -21.88 -11.39 -4.91
N THR A 179 -21.82 -11.08 -3.61
CA THR A 179 -23.01 -10.77 -2.79
C THR A 179 -22.82 -9.52 -1.93
N TRP A 180 -23.88 -8.75 -1.75
CA TRP A 180 -23.92 -7.64 -0.81
C TRP A 180 -24.05 -8.16 0.63
N GLU A 181 -23.26 -7.59 1.53
CA GLU A 181 -23.39 -7.73 2.97
C GLU A 181 -23.73 -6.37 3.57
N VAL A 182 -24.94 -6.24 4.12
CA VAL A 182 -25.43 -4.98 4.68
C VAL A 182 -25.28 -5.03 6.20
N SER A 183 -24.55 -4.05 6.73
CA SER A 183 -24.28 -3.89 8.17
C SER A 183 -24.74 -2.50 8.62
N THR A 184 -25.35 -2.43 9.79
CA THR A 184 -25.77 -1.17 10.40
C THR A 184 -24.72 -0.75 11.42
N TYR A 185 -24.13 0.43 11.25
CA TYR A 185 -23.18 0.99 12.22
C TYR A 185 -23.82 2.17 12.93
N GLY A 186 -23.99 2.05 14.25
CA GLY A 186 -24.57 3.13 15.05
C GLY A 186 -26.09 3.24 14.99
N CYS A 187 -26.77 2.30 14.31
CA CYS A 187 -28.20 2.11 14.49
C CYS A 187 -28.45 1.17 15.66
N PRO A 188 -29.42 1.47 16.52
CA PRO A 188 -30.05 0.47 17.39
C PRO A 188 -30.44 -0.74 16.53
N ALA A 189 -29.70 -1.84 16.65
CA ALA A 189 -30.29 -3.16 16.40
C ALA A 189 -31.53 -3.20 17.29
N ASN A 190 -32.66 -3.68 16.74
CA ASN A 190 -33.98 -3.74 17.38
C ASN A 190 -33.89 -3.64 18.91
N CYS A 191 -34.65 -2.75 19.56
CA CYS A 191 -34.50 -2.48 20.99
C CYS A 191 -34.22 -3.73 21.87
N VAL A 192 -34.81 -4.88 21.53
CA VAL A 192 -34.59 -6.20 22.17
C VAL A 192 -33.13 -6.69 22.25
N ASP A 193 -32.24 -6.16 21.40
CA ASP A 193 -30.83 -6.53 21.33
C ASP A 193 -29.95 -5.71 22.30
N TYR A 194 -30.51 -4.69 22.97
CA TYR A 194 -29.75 -3.92 23.94
C TYR A 194 -29.51 -4.71 25.24
N PRO A 195 -28.24 -4.90 25.65
CA PRO A 195 -27.90 -5.81 26.75
C PRO A 195 -28.20 -5.22 28.14
N ASP A 196 -28.35 -3.90 28.25
CA ASP A 196 -28.62 -3.23 29.51
C ASP A 196 -29.39 -1.91 29.36
N LYS A 197 -29.94 -1.46 30.50
CA LYS A 197 -30.76 -0.26 30.60
C LYS A 197 -30.04 1.02 30.18
N ALA A 198 -28.75 1.17 30.49
CA ALA A 198 -28.05 2.41 30.22
C ALA A 198 -27.91 2.64 28.71
N ILE A 199 -27.68 1.58 27.94
CA ILE A 199 -27.63 1.67 26.47
C ILE A 199 -29.04 1.90 25.90
N CYS A 200 -30.04 1.16 26.39
CA CYS A 200 -31.43 1.34 25.98
C CYS A 200 -31.95 2.78 26.17
N ASP A 201 -31.65 3.39 27.32
CA ASP A 201 -32.09 4.76 27.66
C ASP A 201 -31.43 5.84 26.77
N THR A 202 -30.35 5.52 26.05
CA THR A 202 -29.72 6.48 25.13
C THR A 202 -30.43 6.58 23.78
N ASP A 203 -31.28 5.62 23.45
CA ASP A 203 -32.06 5.60 22.21
C ASP A 203 -33.51 6.06 22.46
N PRO A 204 -33.94 7.23 21.94
CA PRO A 204 -35.31 7.71 22.10
C PRO A 204 -36.36 6.83 21.40
N ALA A 205 -35.96 5.94 20.49
CA ALA A 205 -36.86 4.97 19.87
C ALA A 205 -37.13 3.74 20.75
N CYS A 206 -36.39 3.59 21.86
CA CYS A 206 -36.48 2.45 22.77
C CYS A 206 -36.82 2.86 24.21
N ARG A 207 -37.30 1.90 25.00
CA ARG A 207 -37.56 2.02 26.43
C ARG A 207 -37.23 0.72 27.15
N TRP A 208 -36.61 0.85 28.32
CA TRP A 208 -36.33 -0.31 29.17
C TRP A 208 -37.59 -0.70 29.95
N LEU A 209 -37.99 -1.96 29.83
CA LEU A 209 -39.11 -2.53 30.55
C LEU A 209 -38.61 -3.51 31.61
N VAL A 210 -39.22 -3.45 32.80
CA VAL A 210 -38.96 -4.36 33.92
C VAL A 210 -40.19 -5.23 34.12
N ALA A 211 -40.00 -6.54 34.06
CA ALA A 211 -41.08 -7.52 34.26
C ALA A 211 -41.68 -7.38 35.66
N CYS A 212 -43.01 -7.37 35.75
CA CYS A 212 -43.74 -7.31 37.02
C CYS A 212 -44.79 -8.42 37.05
N GLY A 213 -44.61 -9.41 37.93
CA GLY A 213 -45.53 -10.54 38.11
C GLY A 213 -44.87 -11.71 38.83
N GLU A 214 -45.69 -12.59 39.40
CA GLU A 214 -45.21 -13.91 39.85
C GLU A 214 -44.80 -14.75 38.62
N PRO A 215 -43.83 -15.68 38.73
CA PRO A 215 -43.22 -16.41 37.60
C PRO A 215 -44.19 -17.24 36.73
N ASN A 216 -45.49 -17.23 37.03
CA ASN A 216 -46.53 -18.00 36.36
C ASN A 216 -47.52 -17.13 35.55
N GLU A 217 -47.40 -15.80 35.59
CA GLU A 217 -48.16 -14.90 34.71
C GLU A 217 -47.31 -14.59 33.47
N ALA A 218 -47.94 -14.53 32.28
CA ALA A 218 -47.27 -14.22 31.02
C ALA A 218 -46.61 -12.84 31.10
N THR A 219 -45.36 -12.82 31.56
CA THR A 219 -44.59 -11.63 31.83
C THR A 219 -43.52 -11.53 30.75
N VAL A 220 -43.52 -10.38 30.08
CA VAL A 220 -42.46 -10.02 29.13
C VAL A 220 -41.16 -9.94 29.92
N PRO A 221 -40.05 -10.55 29.45
CA PRO A 221 -38.79 -10.50 30.17
C PRO A 221 -38.31 -9.06 30.34
N THR A 222 -37.53 -8.82 31.40
CA THR A 222 -36.88 -7.51 31.58
C THR A 222 -35.90 -7.30 30.43
N GLY A 223 -36.00 -6.18 29.74
CA GLY A 223 -35.23 -5.91 28.54
C GLY A 223 -35.59 -4.57 27.92
N CYS A 224 -35.04 -4.29 26.75
CA CYS A 224 -35.30 -3.06 26.03
C CYS A 224 -36.27 -3.31 24.87
N TYR A 225 -37.22 -2.40 24.66
CA TYR A 225 -38.34 -2.57 23.73
C TYR A 225 -38.64 -1.26 23.01
N PRO A 226 -39.33 -1.29 21.85
CA PRO A 226 -39.74 -0.07 21.17
C PRO A 226 -40.56 0.87 22.08
N ALA A 227 -40.23 2.17 22.04
CA ALA A 227 -40.91 3.21 22.81
C ALA A 227 -42.33 3.48 22.30
N LYS A 228 -42.57 3.28 20.99
CA LYS A 228 -43.88 3.49 20.37
C LYS A 228 -44.83 2.35 20.78
N ASP A 229 -45.97 2.72 21.36
CA ASP A 229 -47.04 1.76 21.65
C ASP A 229 -47.68 1.26 20.35
N CYS A 230 -48.00 -0.03 20.27
CA CYS A 230 -48.79 -0.56 19.18
C CYS A 230 -50.25 -0.11 19.33
N ALA A 231 -50.70 0.73 18.40
CA ALA A 231 -52.07 1.23 18.35
C ALA A 231 -52.95 0.42 17.37
N ASP A 232 -52.63 -0.87 17.16
CA ASP A 232 -53.23 -1.86 16.23
C ASP A 232 -52.39 -2.21 14.97
N ASP A 233 -51.33 -1.46 14.65
CA ASP A 233 -50.47 -1.72 13.47
C ASP A 233 -49.16 -2.43 13.84
N CYS A 234 -49.25 -3.72 14.18
CA CYS A 234 -48.06 -4.57 14.25
C CYS A 234 -47.69 -5.14 12.88
N ALA A 235 -46.39 -5.29 12.61
CA ALA A 235 -45.92 -5.96 11.41
C ALA A 235 -46.45 -7.42 11.34
N GLU A 236 -46.56 -7.96 10.13
CA GLU A 236 -47.12 -9.30 9.90
C GLU A 236 -46.37 -10.36 10.73
N GLY A 237 -47.10 -11.12 11.55
CA GLY A 237 -46.53 -12.12 12.47
C GLY A 237 -46.26 -11.61 13.90
N LEU A 238 -46.50 -10.33 14.20
CA LEU A 238 -46.42 -9.78 15.55
C LEU A 238 -47.83 -9.52 16.11
N THR A 239 -48.01 -9.72 17.41
CA THR A 239 -49.24 -9.41 18.15
C THR A 239 -49.03 -8.25 19.09
N CYS A 240 -50.00 -7.32 19.12
CA CYS A 240 -50.00 -6.22 20.07
C CYS A 240 -50.37 -6.75 21.47
N GLN A 241 -49.39 -6.81 22.37
CA GLN A 241 -49.56 -7.31 23.73
C GLN A 241 -49.47 -6.18 24.74
N THR A 242 -50.37 -6.24 25.69
CA THR A 242 -50.56 -5.26 26.75
C THR A 242 -49.71 -5.66 27.96
N VAL A 243 -48.67 -4.90 28.27
CA VAL A 243 -47.70 -5.18 29.34
C VAL A 243 -47.84 -4.18 30.47
N LEU A 244 -47.89 -4.66 31.71
CA LEU A 244 -47.94 -3.79 32.90
C LEU A 244 -46.53 -3.29 33.27
N GLN A 245 -46.35 -1.98 33.34
CA GLN A 245 -45.13 -1.27 33.73
C GLN A 245 -45.29 -0.45 35.02
N THR A 246 -44.16 -0.28 35.73
CA THR A 246 -44.13 0.11 37.14
C THR A 246 -42.93 0.96 37.47
N PRO A 247 -43.09 1.86 38.46
CA PRO A 247 -42.61 1.52 39.80
C PRO A 247 -43.65 0.91 40.77
N ALA A 248 -44.96 0.86 40.44
CA ALA A 248 -45.97 0.10 41.22
C ALA A 248 -47.20 -0.55 40.47
N CYS A 249 -47.02 -1.20 39.31
CA CYS A 249 -48.02 -2.02 38.59
C CYS A 249 -49.29 -1.32 38.06
N ALA A 250 -49.20 -0.05 37.65
CA ALA A 250 -50.39 0.71 37.27
C ALA A 250 -50.46 1.12 35.79
N GLU A 251 -49.35 1.15 35.05
CA GLU A 251 -49.37 1.60 33.66
C GLU A 251 -49.26 0.45 32.68
N VAL A 252 -49.88 0.62 31.52
CA VAL A 252 -50.04 -0.41 30.52
C VAL A 252 -49.38 0.09 29.23
N ALA A 253 -48.32 -0.58 28.80
CA ALA A 253 -47.66 -0.34 27.52
C ALA A 253 -48.10 -1.42 26.52
N ALA A 254 -48.50 -1.02 25.31
CA ALA A 254 -48.85 -1.96 24.26
C ALA A 254 -47.63 -2.18 23.35
N LEU A 255 -47.16 -3.41 23.19
CA LEU A 255 -45.95 -3.72 22.40
C LEU A 255 -46.26 -4.76 21.32
N CYS A 256 -45.66 -4.59 20.14
CA CYS A 256 -45.65 -5.66 19.14
C CYS A 256 -44.61 -6.72 19.56
N LEU A 257 -45.09 -7.92 19.87
CA LEU A 257 -44.26 -9.08 20.21
C LEU A 257 -44.53 -10.24 19.23
N PRO A 258 -43.52 -11.06 18.89
CA PRO A 258 -43.70 -12.25 18.06
C PRO A 258 -44.56 -13.33 18.73
#